data_AF-A0A535FX87-F1
#
_entry.id   AF-A0A535FX87-F1
#
_cell.length_a   1.000
_cell.length_b   1.000
_cell.length_c   1.000
_cell.angle_alpha   90.00
_cell.angle_beta   90.00
_cell.angle_gamma   90.00
#
_symmetry.space_group_name_H-M   'P 1'
#
loop_
_entity.id
_entity.type
_entity.pdbx_description
1 polymer ?
#
loop_
_entity_poly.entity_id
_entity_poly.type
_entity_poly.pdbx_seq_one_letter_code
_entity_poly.pdbx_strand_id
1 'polypeptide(L)' 'MALQFGLLVPQGWRMDLVGITDPVEAYETMTRVAQEAEALGYDSIWLFDHFHTVPVPTQEVTFECWTSTAALAR' A
#
# COMPACT_ATOMS: atom_id res chain seq x y z
N MET A 1 -7.42 13.41 24.49
CA MET A 1 -7.05 12.24 23.66
C MET A 1 -5.64 12.47 23.15
N ALA A 2 -4.82 11.43 23.05
CA ALA A 2 -3.51 11.53 22.42
C ALA A 2 -3.67 11.73 20.90
N LEU A 3 -2.67 12.33 20.26
CA LEU A 3 -2.62 12.48 18.80
C LEU A 3 -2.45 11.09 18.16
N GLN A 4 -3.30 10.76 17.19
CA GLN A 4 -3.23 9.53 16.40
C GLN A 4 -2.50 9.79 15.08
N PHE A 5 -1.73 8.81 14.62
CA PHE A 5 -0.99 8.87 13.37
C PHE A 5 -1.44 7.74 12.44
N GLY A 6 -1.60 8.05 11.17
CA GLY A 6 -1.81 7.07 10.10
C GLY A 6 -0.79 7.25 8.98
N LEU A 7 -0.66 6.23 8.14
CA LEU A 7 0.26 6.27 7.00
C LEU A 7 -0.32 5.65 5.74
N LEU A 8 0.22 6.04 4.59
CA LEU A 8 -0.08 5.45 3.29
C LEU A 8 0.90 4.30 3.04
N VAL A 9 0.38 3.09 2.82
CA VAL A 9 1.20 1.92 2.48
C VAL A 9 1.59 1.96 0.99
N PRO A 10 2.69 1.32 0.58
CA PRO A 10 3.11 1.35 -0.81
C PRO A 10 2.16 0.52 -1.66
N GLN A 11 1.42 1.18 -2.54
CA GLN A 11 0.32 0.58 -3.32
C GLN A 11 0.64 0.49 -4.83
N GLY A 12 1.62 1.26 -5.29
CA GLY A 12 2.07 1.29 -6.68
C GLY A 12 1.64 2.55 -7.45
N TRP A 13 0.53 3.20 -7.07
CA TRP A 13 0.00 4.36 -7.83
C TRP A 13 0.97 5.54 -7.92
N ARG A 14 1.92 5.67 -6.98
CA ARG A 14 3.00 6.68 -7.00
C ARG A 14 4.37 6.12 -7.38
N MET A 15 4.41 4.98 -8.07
CA MET A 15 5.67 4.33 -8.48
C MET A 15 6.52 3.86 -7.29
N ASP A 16 5.90 3.67 -6.12
CA ASP A 16 6.53 3.30 -4.84
C ASP A 16 6.85 1.79 -4.71
N LEU A 17 6.46 1.00 -5.71
CA LEU A 17 6.78 -0.43 -5.84
C LEU A 17 7.65 -0.75 -7.07
N VAL A 18 8.10 0.27 -7.82
CA VAL A 18 8.92 0.07 -9.03
C VAL A 18 10.21 -0.67 -8.69
N GLY A 19 10.58 -1.61 -9.56
CA GLY A 19 11.77 -2.45 -9.39
C GLY A 19 11.48 -3.79 -8.71
N ILE A 20 10.29 -3.99 -8.16
CA ILE A 20 9.81 -5.29 -7.70
C ILE A 20 9.04 -5.94 -8.84
N THR A 21 9.69 -6.89 -9.53
CA THR A 21 9.12 -7.52 -10.74
C THR A 21 8.08 -8.59 -10.45
N ASP A 22 8.16 -9.24 -9.29
CA ASP A 22 7.16 -10.21 -8.85
C ASP A 22 5.98 -9.48 -8.17
N PRO A 23 4.75 -9.54 -8.71
CA PRO A 23 3.59 -8.89 -8.10
C PRO A 23 3.24 -9.46 -6.72
N VAL A 24 3.59 -10.73 -6.44
CA VAL A 24 3.40 -11.30 -5.10
C VAL A 24 4.33 -10.60 -4.11
N GLU A 25 5.61 -10.48 -4.45
CA GLU A 25 6.58 -9.76 -3.61
C GLU A 25 6.24 -8.26 -3.46
N ALA A 26 5.67 -7.64 -4.49
CA ALA A 26 5.21 -6.25 -4.41
C ALA A 26 4.07 -6.10 -3.40
N TYR A 27 3.11 -7.05 -3.40
CA TYR A 27 2.03 -7.09 -2.43
C TYR A 27 2.53 -7.40 -1.01
N GLU A 28 3.47 -8.34 -0.87
CA GLU A 28 4.09 -8.65 0.42
C GLU A 28 4.92 -7.48 0.95
N THR A 29 5.50 -6.65 0.08
CA THR A 29 6.15 -5.39 0.50
C THR A 29 5.14 -4.44 1.14
N MET A 30 3.97 -4.25 0.53
CA MET A 30 2.87 -3.46 1.12
C MET A 30 2.42 -4.04 2.48
N THR A 31 2.29 -5.36 2.55
CA THR A 31 1.88 -6.10 3.76
C THR A 31 2.89 -5.91 4.89
N ARG A 32 4.20 -6.00 4.63
CA ARG A 32 5.25 -5.78 5.63
C ARG A 32 5.26 -4.34 6.16
N VAL A 33 4.99 -3.34 5.31
CA VAL A 33 4.86 -1.94 5.77
C VAL A 33 3.64 -1.78 6.68
N ALA A 34 2.51 -2.41 6.35
CA ALA A 34 1.33 -2.41 7.21
C ALA A 34 1.60 -3.06 8.58
N GLN A 35 2.27 -4.21 8.60
CA GLN A 35 2.64 -4.91 9.84
C GLN A 35 3.62 -4.10 10.70
N GLU A 36 4.61 -3.46 10.07
CA GLU A 36 5.55 -2.58 10.78
C GLU A 36 4.83 -1.34 11.34
N ALA A 37 3.87 -0.77 10.61
CA ALA A 37 3.05 0.32 11.10
C ALA A 37 2.30 -0.06 12.40
N GLU A 38 1.70 -1.25 12.42
CA GLU A 38 1.03 -1.79 13.60
C GLU A 38 2.03 -1.99 14.76
N ALA A 39 3.19 -2.59 14.50
CA ALA A 39 4.23 -2.80 15.52
C ALA A 39 4.75 -1.49 16.13
N LEU A 40 4.79 -0.41 15.35
CA LEU A 40 5.20 0.93 15.77
C LEU A 40 4.07 1.75 16.43
N GLY A 41 2.84 1.21 16.49
CA GLY A 41 1.70 1.86 17.14
C GLY A 41 0.99 2.93 16.31
N TYR A 42 1.08 2.86 14.97
CA TYR A 42 0.21 3.65 14.11
C TYR A 42 -1.24 3.20 14.27
N ASP A 43 -2.16 4.16 14.21
CA ASP A 43 -3.59 3.93 14.43
C ASP A 43 -4.31 3.42 13.16
N SER A 44 -3.77 3.76 11.98
CA SER A 44 -4.37 3.39 10.70
C SER A 44 -3.37 3.34 9.55
N ILE A 45 -3.69 2.51 8.55
CA ILE A 45 -3.07 2.53 7.22
C ILE A 45 -4.10 2.94 6.16
N TRP A 46 -3.63 3.50 5.06
CA TRP A 46 -4.48 4.05 4.01
C TRP A 46 -3.99 3.61 2.62
N LEU A 47 -4.96 3.37 1.74
CA LEU A 47 -4.78 3.10 0.31
C LEU A 47 -5.55 4.16 -0.48
N PHE A 48 -5.05 4.54 -1.65
CA PHE A 48 -5.76 5.42 -2.57
C PHE A 48 -6.67 4.63 -3.49
N ASP A 49 -7.87 5.14 -3.77
CA ASP A 49 -8.80 4.50 -4.71
C ASP A 49 -8.40 4.79 -6.16
N HIS A 50 -7.45 4.01 -6.70
CA HIS A 50 -6.89 4.15 -8.04
C HIS A 50 -6.63 2.79 -8.69
N PHE A 51 -6.61 2.78 -10.03
CA PHE A 51 -6.32 1.59 -10.86
C PHE A 51 -5.09 1.73 -11.75
N HIS A 52 -4.45 2.90 -11.75
CA HIS A 52 -3.29 3.19 -12.59
C HIS A 52 -2.34 4.14 -11.85
N THR A 53 -1.11 4.21 -12.33
CA THR A 53 -0.11 5.14 -11.81
C THR A 53 -0.44 6.59 -12.13
N VAL A 54 0.11 7.49 -11.34
CA VAL A 54 0.02 8.95 -11.52
C VAL A 54 1.44 9.56 -11.51
N PRO A 55 1.65 10.75 -12.10
CA PRO A 55 0.68 11.58 -12.84
C PRO A 55 0.31 11.04 -14.23
N VAL A 56 1.03 10.03 -14.71
CA VAL A 56 0.79 9.39 -16.01
C VAL A 56 0.51 7.90 -15.81
N PRO A 57 -0.50 7.32 -16.48
CA PRO A 57 -0.72 5.88 -16.47
C PRO A 57 0.45 5.12 -17.12
N THR A 58 0.90 4.06 -16.46
CA THR A 58 1.94 3.14 -16.92
C THR A 58 1.48 1.69 -16.72
N GLN A 59 2.32 0.72 -17.07
CA GLN A 59 2.07 -0.70 -16.82
C GLN A 59 2.77 -1.22 -15.56
N GLU A 60 3.27 -0.32 -14.71
CA GLU A 60 3.78 -0.70 -13.40
C GLU A 60 2.64 -1.15 -12.49
N VAL A 61 2.99 -1.98 -11.50
CA VAL A 61 2.02 -2.50 -10.52
C VAL A 61 1.29 -1.35 -9.84
N THR A 62 -0.03 -1.45 -9.77
CA THR A 62 -0.91 -0.62 -8.94
C THR A 62 -2.01 -1.51 -8.40
N PHE A 63 -2.04 -1.73 -7.09
CA PHE A 63 -3.05 -2.58 -6.48
C PHE A 63 -4.36 -1.82 -6.24
N GLU A 64 -5.47 -2.45 -6.62
CA GLU A 64 -6.82 -1.89 -6.41
C GLU A 64 -7.16 -1.85 -4.90
N CYS A 65 -7.82 -0.77 -4.46
CA CYS A 65 -7.89 -0.45 -3.03
C CYS A 65 -8.75 -1.42 -2.22
N TRP A 66 -9.89 -1.88 -2.74
CA TRP A 66 -10.82 -2.74 -2.00
C TRP A 66 -10.28 -4.15 -1.81
N THR A 67 -9.81 -4.76 -2.89
CA THR A 67 -9.17 -6.09 -2.87
C THR A 67 -7.92 -6.08 -2.01
N SER A 68 -7.11 -5.02 -2.08
CA SER A 68 -5.93 -4.86 -1.23
C SER A 68 -6.29 -4.76 0.24
N THR A 69 -7.30 -3.95 0.58
CA THR A 69 -7.76 -3.78 1.97
C THR A 69 -8.30 -5.09 2.53
N ALA A 70 -9.12 -5.81 1.76
CA ALA A 70 -9.66 -7.10 2.16
C ALA A 70 -8.54 -8.14 2.39
N ALA A 71 -7.53 -8.14 1.53
CA ALA A 71 -6.40 -9.05 1.66
C ALA A 71 -5.40 -8.64 2.77
N LEU A 72 -5.29 -7.36 3.13
CA LEU A 72 -4.49 -6.88 4.26
C LEU A 72 -5.14 -7.18 5.62
N ALA A 73 -6.47 -7.33 5.65
CA ALA A 73 -7.23 -7.64 6.86
C ALA A 73 -7.23 -9.13 7.26
N ARG A 74 -6.44 -9.97 6.56
CA ARG A 74 -6.30 -11.41 6.83
C ARG A 74 -5.41 -11.68 8.04
#